data_AF-A0A7W9DHL9-F1
#
_entry.id   AF-A0A7W9DHL9-F1
#
_cell.length_a   1.000
_cell.length_b   1.000
_cell.length_c   1.000
_cell.angle_alpha   90.00
_cell.angle_beta   90.00
_cell.angle_gamma   90.00
#
_symmetry.space_group_name_H-M   'P 1'
#
loop_
_entity.id
_entity.type
_entity.pdbx_description
1 polymer ?
#
loop_
_entity_poly.entity_id
_entity_poly.type
_entity_poly.pdbx_seq_one_letter_code
_entity_poly.pdbx_strand_id
1 'polypeptide(L)'
;MSRTLTEERFLRDVAHHELIVIRDDGVNRHIRFKKPDSSDMFFDLITWPGHLCYTGDMGTYVFKRLTDMFEFFRTDRAYNQSRGRKLGINLGYWAEKLIAVDGNRHGGKPKAFDEDKFKRVINEYRVQWMRDAKASNSLDKEGRRELWEAVEDEVIGVLDDGGDRAQYAAYDFHHTDPSDAQRRGWQFDDLFEHDFTEYTHSFLWCCYALAWGVEKYDVLKAAAELAKKAAAAPAEVLTTSPPCAIFAAPSSNDEVRP
;
A
#
# COMPACT_ATOMS: atom_id res chain seq x y z
N MET A 1 11.59 -15.51 4.79
CA MET A 1 10.36 -15.36 3.97
C MET A 1 9.41 -14.35 4.61
N SER A 2 9.65 -13.06 4.36
CA SER A 2 8.65 -12.02 4.63
C SER A 2 7.48 -12.24 3.67
N ARG A 3 6.31 -12.68 4.16
CA ARG A 3 5.11 -12.75 3.32
C ARG A 3 4.72 -11.32 2.95
N THR A 4 4.88 -10.96 1.68
CA THR A 4 4.42 -9.68 1.13
C THR A 4 2.95 -9.49 1.48
N LEU A 5 2.61 -8.35 2.10
CA LEU A 5 1.24 -8.00 2.44
C LEU A 5 0.42 -7.85 1.14
N THR A 6 -0.72 -8.54 1.06
CA THR A 6 -1.68 -8.39 -0.05
C THR A 6 -2.88 -7.55 0.37
N GLU A 7 -3.63 -7.06 -0.62
CA GLU A 7 -4.89 -6.34 -0.41
C GLU A 7 -5.90 -7.18 0.38
N GLU A 8 -6.05 -8.46 0.04
CA GLU A 8 -6.98 -9.37 0.72
C GLU A 8 -6.58 -9.60 2.18
N ARG A 9 -5.25 -9.69 2.43
CA ARG A 9 -4.74 -9.83 3.79
C ARG A 9 -5.05 -8.58 4.59
N PHE A 10 -4.75 -7.40 4.05
CA PHE A 10 -5.06 -6.13 4.70
C PHE A 10 -6.57 -6.00 5.00
N LEU A 11 -7.43 -6.28 4.01
CA LEU A 11 -8.90 -6.19 4.18
C LEU A 11 -9.42 -7.14 5.27
N ARG A 12 -8.78 -8.31 5.45
CA ARG A 12 -9.09 -9.20 6.55
C ARG A 12 -8.66 -8.62 7.90
N ASP A 13 -7.48 -8.00 7.94
CA ASP A 13 -6.93 -7.41 9.16
C ASP A 13 -7.82 -6.23 9.66
N VAL A 14 -8.42 -5.44 8.75
CA VAL A 14 -9.30 -4.31 9.08
C VAL A 14 -10.80 -4.62 9.01
N ALA A 15 -11.19 -5.89 8.88
CA ALA A 15 -12.59 -6.29 8.64
C ALA A 15 -13.57 -5.84 9.74
N HIS A 16 -13.08 -5.68 10.97
CA HIS A 16 -13.85 -5.26 12.14
C HIS A 16 -13.49 -3.86 12.62
N HIS A 17 -12.72 -3.09 11.85
CA HIS A 17 -12.38 -1.71 12.21
C HIS A 17 -13.55 -0.77 11.96
N GLU A 18 -13.83 0.06 12.94
CA GLU A 18 -14.82 1.12 12.88
C GLU A 18 -14.14 2.47 12.65
N LEU A 19 -14.81 3.35 11.89
CA LEU A 19 -14.42 4.74 11.67
C LEU A 19 -15.03 5.61 12.78
N ILE A 20 -14.18 6.32 13.50
CA ILE A 20 -14.56 7.27 14.55
C ILE A 20 -14.06 8.66 14.15
N VAL A 21 -14.99 9.61 13.98
CA VAL A 21 -14.64 11.01 13.70
C VAL A 21 -14.39 11.72 15.02
N ILE A 22 -13.14 12.08 15.29
CA ILE A 22 -12.75 12.87 16.47
C ILE A 22 -12.86 14.36 16.16
N ARG A 23 -12.46 14.76 14.94
CA ARG A 23 -12.58 16.13 14.42
C ARG A 23 -12.77 16.12 12.90
N ASP A 24 -13.64 16.99 12.39
CA ASP A 24 -13.85 17.20 10.95
C ASP A 24 -14.22 18.68 10.66
N ASP A 25 -13.20 19.52 10.53
CA ASP A 25 -13.32 20.96 10.26
C ASP A 25 -12.70 21.31 8.89
N GLY A 26 -13.39 20.92 7.83
CA GLY A 26 -12.91 21.15 6.46
C GLY A 26 -11.70 20.27 6.16
N VAL A 27 -10.53 20.87 5.90
CA VAL A 27 -9.27 20.12 5.66
C VAL A 27 -8.55 19.70 6.94
N ASN A 28 -8.99 20.19 8.10
CA ASN A 28 -8.45 19.81 9.39
C ASN A 28 -9.26 18.65 9.97
N ARG A 29 -8.72 17.44 9.95
CA ARG A 29 -9.44 16.22 10.34
C ARG A 29 -8.62 15.39 11.31
N HIS A 30 -9.30 14.70 12.21
CA HIS A 30 -8.75 13.62 13.02
C HIS A 30 -9.76 12.49 13.00
N ILE A 31 -9.41 11.42 12.31
CA ILE A 31 -10.28 10.26 12.12
C ILE A 31 -9.52 9.03 12.59
N ARG A 32 -10.13 8.27 13.49
CA ARG A 32 -9.56 7.05 14.06
C ARG A 32 -10.24 5.83 13.43
N PHE A 33 -9.43 4.81 13.17
CA PHE A 33 -9.86 3.52 12.69
C PHE A 33 -9.37 2.44 13.65
N LYS A 34 -10.29 1.74 14.31
CA LYS A 34 -9.93 0.71 15.28
C LYS A 34 -11.00 -0.36 15.38
N LYS A 35 -10.59 -1.58 15.75
CA LYS A 35 -11.52 -2.59 16.23
C LYS A 35 -12.08 -2.17 17.60
N PRO A 36 -13.37 -2.41 17.89
CA PRO A 36 -13.93 -2.23 19.23
C PRO A 36 -13.09 -2.96 20.28
N ASP A 37 -12.85 -2.28 21.41
CA ASP A 37 -12.12 -2.82 22.57
C ASP A 37 -10.71 -3.37 22.30
N SER A 38 -10.09 -3.00 21.17
CA SER A 38 -8.72 -3.38 20.82
C SER A 38 -7.94 -2.17 20.32
N SER A 39 -6.63 -2.19 20.57
CA SER A 39 -5.64 -1.29 19.95
C SER A 39 -4.80 -2.02 18.90
N ASP A 40 -5.10 -3.27 18.59
CA ASP A 40 -4.37 -4.02 17.55
C ASP A 40 -4.61 -3.39 16.18
N MET A 41 -3.54 -3.04 15.48
CA MET A 41 -3.57 -2.44 14.14
C MET A 41 -4.49 -1.21 14.04
N PHE A 42 -4.68 -0.46 15.12
CA PHE A 42 -5.40 0.81 15.06
C PHE A 42 -4.56 1.85 14.31
N PHE A 43 -5.23 2.82 13.70
CA PHE A 43 -4.54 3.98 13.12
C PHE A 43 -5.43 5.21 13.09
N ASP A 44 -4.79 6.37 13.09
CA ASP A 44 -5.38 7.68 12.96
C ASP A 44 -4.91 8.32 11.65
N LEU A 45 -5.85 9.00 10.98
CA LEU A 45 -5.57 9.94 9.91
C LEU A 45 -5.81 11.35 10.44
N ILE A 46 -4.73 12.12 10.53
CA ILE A 46 -4.73 13.50 11.00
C ILE A 46 -4.31 14.38 9.84
N THR A 47 -5.14 15.33 9.43
CA THR A 47 -4.85 16.24 8.32
C THR A 47 -4.87 17.70 8.77
N TRP A 48 -4.02 18.50 8.14
CA TRP A 48 -4.04 19.97 8.15
C TRP A 48 -3.57 20.45 6.77
N PRO A 49 -3.70 21.74 6.41
CA PRO A 49 -3.39 22.21 5.07
C PRO A 49 -2.03 21.71 4.56
N GLY A 50 -2.05 20.96 3.47
CA GLY A 50 -0.83 20.44 2.83
C GLY A 50 -0.33 19.09 3.36
N HIS A 51 -0.87 18.58 4.47
CA HIS A 51 -0.25 17.49 5.23
C HIS A 51 -1.25 16.43 5.69
N LEU A 52 -0.77 15.18 5.71
CA LEU A 52 -1.45 14.06 6.32
C LEU A 52 -0.45 13.31 7.19
N CYS A 53 -0.77 13.19 8.47
CA CYS A 53 -0.10 12.29 9.40
C CYS A 53 -0.95 11.03 9.55
N TYR A 54 -0.37 9.91 9.14
CA TYR A 54 -0.80 8.58 9.52
C TYR A 54 -0.05 8.21 10.80
N THR A 55 -0.74 7.74 11.83
CA THR A 55 -0.10 7.27 13.06
C THR A 55 -0.90 6.17 13.73
N GLY A 56 -0.24 5.18 14.31
CA GLY A 56 -0.91 4.09 15.01
C GLY A 56 0.02 2.92 15.26
N ASP A 57 -0.59 1.74 15.39
CA ASP A 57 0.16 0.52 15.71
C ASP A 57 1.05 0.05 14.56
N MET A 58 0.72 0.38 13.31
CA MET A 58 1.55 0.06 12.13
C MET A 58 2.57 1.16 11.79
N GLY A 59 2.89 2.03 12.75
CA GLY A 59 3.90 3.06 12.63
C GLY A 59 3.33 4.46 12.38
N THR A 60 4.23 5.41 12.14
CA THR A 60 3.89 6.82 11.88
C THR A 60 4.55 7.33 10.61
N TYR A 61 3.77 7.95 9.74
CA TYR A 61 4.21 8.46 8.45
C TYR A 61 3.56 9.81 8.18
N VAL A 62 4.34 10.79 7.73
CA VAL A 62 3.82 12.12 7.39
C VAL A 62 4.06 12.39 5.91
N PHE A 63 2.96 12.69 5.21
CA PHE A 63 2.94 12.99 3.78
C PHE A 63 2.66 14.47 3.55
N LYS A 64 3.21 15.04 2.47
CA LYS A 64 2.96 16.43 2.07
C LYS A 64 2.74 16.56 0.57
N ARG A 65 1.60 17.15 0.15
CA ARG A 65 1.35 17.44 -1.27
C ARG A 65 0.29 18.53 -1.53
N LEU A 66 -0.99 18.19 -1.40
CA LEU A 66 -2.14 19.05 -1.71
C LEU A 66 -2.71 19.67 -0.44
N THR A 67 -3.39 20.81 -0.56
CA THR A 67 -4.07 21.45 0.59
C THR A 67 -5.01 20.48 1.29
N ASP A 68 -5.84 19.75 0.54
CA ASP A 68 -6.59 18.60 1.04
C ASP A 68 -5.86 17.30 0.67
N MET A 69 -5.22 16.67 1.63
CA MET A 69 -4.50 15.41 1.39
C MET A 69 -5.43 14.23 1.12
N PHE A 70 -6.70 14.26 1.51
CA PHE A 70 -7.63 13.20 1.11
C PHE A 70 -7.88 13.24 -0.39
N GLU A 71 -7.93 14.42 -1.00
CA GLU A 71 -7.99 14.57 -2.45
C GLU A 71 -6.82 13.88 -3.14
N PHE A 72 -5.60 14.07 -2.60
CA PHE A 72 -4.41 13.41 -3.14
C PHE A 72 -4.57 11.88 -3.16
N PHE A 73 -5.00 11.28 -2.05
CA PHE A 73 -5.17 9.82 -1.94
C PHE A 73 -6.43 9.26 -2.63
N ARG A 74 -7.31 10.11 -3.16
CA ARG A 74 -8.38 9.70 -4.10
C ARG A 74 -7.88 9.55 -5.53
N THR A 75 -6.76 10.20 -5.86
CA THR A 75 -6.18 10.18 -7.21
C THR A 75 -5.89 8.73 -7.59
N ASP A 76 -6.27 8.35 -8.81
CA ASP A 76 -6.17 6.98 -9.36
C ASP A 76 -7.19 5.95 -8.84
N ARG A 77 -8.14 6.29 -7.96
CA ARG A 77 -9.16 5.33 -7.48
C ARG A 77 -9.99 4.76 -8.63
N ALA A 78 -10.53 5.62 -9.49
CA ALA A 78 -11.34 5.20 -10.65
C ALA A 78 -10.55 4.34 -11.64
N TYR A 79 -9.28 4.70 -11.89
CA TYR A 79 -8.39 3.92 -12.74
C TYR A 79 -8.14 2.53 -12.14
N ASN A 80 -7.81 2.45 -10.85
CA ASN A 80 -7.54 1.17 -10.17
C ASN A 80 -8.78 0.27 -10.05
N GLN A 81 -9.95 0.84 -9.78
CA GLN A 81 -11.22 0.11 -9.73
C GLN A 81 -11.59 -0.49 -11.09
N SER A 82 -11.36 0.23 -12.20
CA SER A 82 -11.58 -0.31 -13.55
C SER A 82 -10.67 -1.49 -13.90
N ARG A 83 -9.59 -1.71 -13.14
CA ARG A 83 -8.66 -2.86 -13.27
C ARG A 83 -8.95 -3.97 -12.26
N GLY A 84 -10.08 -3.92 -11.56
CA GLY A 84 -10.54 -4.96 -10.63
C GLY A 84 -9.89 -4.92 -9.24
N ARG A 85 -9.10 -3.88 -8.91
CA ARG A 85 -8.55 -3.68 -7.55
C ARG A 85 -9.57 -2.93 -6.70
N LYS A 86 -9.79 -3.33 -5.44
CA LYS A 86 -10.70 -2.57 -4.56
C LYS A 86 -9.95 -1.37 -3.98
N LEU A 87 -8.71 -1.56 -3.56
CA LEU A 87 -7.83 -0.51 -3.05
C LEU A 87 -6.70 -0.18 -4.03
N GLY A 88 -6.77 1.00 -4.66
CA GLY A 88 -5.70 1.51 -5.51
C GLY A 88 -4.58 2.16 -4.71
N ILE A 89 -3.42 1.50 -4.62
CA ILE A 89 -2.21 2.06 -3.98
C ILE A 89 -1.10 2.30 -5.00
N ASN A 90 -0.31 3.37 -4.80
CA ASN A 90 0.85 3.69 -5.62
C ASN A 90 2.08 3.91 -4.73
N LEU A 91 2.77 2.81 -4.41
CA LEU A 91 3.85 2.79 -3.41
C LEU A 91 5.02 3.71 -3.78
N GLY A 92 5.48 3.64 -5.03
CA GLY A 92 6.56 4.49 -5.56
C GLY A 92 6.25 5.96 -5.38
N TYR A 93 5.14 6.39 -5.97
CA TYR A 93 4.78 7.79 -5.99
C TYR A 93 4.40 8.33 -4.61
N TRP A 94 3.75 7.54 -3.75
CA TRP A 94 3.38 7.97 -2.41
C TRP A 94 4.60 8.03 -1.48
N ALA A 95 5.56 7.11 -1.62
CA ALA A 95 6.80 7.15 -0.86
C ALA A 95 7.59 8.43 -1.12
N GLU A 96 7.60 8.95 -2.36
CA GLU A 96 8.21 10.25 -2.68
C GLU A 96 7.61 11.44 -1.92
N LYS A 97 6.39 11.31 -1.39
CA LYS A 97 5.70 12.40 -0.67
C LYS A 97 5.88 12.31 0.84
N LEU A 98 6.61 11.31 1.34
CA LEU A 98 6.99 11.22 2.74
C LEU A 98 7.96 12.35 3.10
N ILE A 99 7.67 13.03 4.20
CA ILE A 99 8.56 14.03 4.81
C ILE A 99 9.03 13.62 6.21
N ALA A 100 8.36 12.65 6.83
CA ALA A 100 8.78 12.03 8.08
C ALA A 100 8.29 10.58 8.13
N VAL A 101 9.09 9.73 8.78
CA VAL A 101 8.86 8.30 8.93
C VAL A 101 9.09 7.92 10.39
N ASP A 102 8.61 6.75 10.80
CA ASP A 102 8.72 6.29 12.18
C ASP A 102 10.20 6.06 12.55
N GLY A 103 10.75 6.98 13.36
CA GLY A 103 12.15 6.98 13.75
C GLY A 103 12.50 6.00 14.88
N ASN A 104 11.51 5.50 15.62
CA ASN A 104 11.74 4.73 16.85
C ASN A 104 11.56 3.21 16.69
N ARG A 105 11.16 2.72 15.51
CA ARG A 105 10.95 1.28 15.26
C ARG A 105 11.95 0.73 14.26
N HIS A 106 12.51 -0.46 14.56
CA HIS A 106 13.22 -1.27 13.57
C HIS A 106 12.22 -1.60 12.44
N GLY A 107 12.44 -1.07 11.24
CA GLY A 107 11.50 -1.19 10.10
C GLY A 107 10.55 0.01 9.91
N GLY A 108 10.72 1.12 10.62
CA GLY A 108 9.96 2.35 10.40
C GLY A 108 10.26 3.06 9.06
N LYS A 109 11.34 2.68 8.39
CA LYS A 109 11.66 3.12 7.02
C LYS A 109 10.64 2.57 6.01
N PRO A 110 10.35 3.31 4.92
CA PRO A 110 9.42 2.84 3.89
C PRO A 110 9.96 1.63 3.13
N LYS A 111 11.28 1.54 2.96
CA LYS A 111 11.97 0.37 2.38
C LYS A 111 13.03 -0.16 3.34
N ALA A 112 13.25 -1.47 3.30
CA ALA A 112 14.32 -2.16 4.01
C ALA A 112 15.11 -3.03 3.03
N PHE A 113 16.33 -3.40 3.42
CA PHE A 113 17.15 -4.32 2.66
C PHE A 113 16.47 -5.68 2.54
N ASP A 114 16.54 -6.27 1.35
CA ASP A 114 15.97 -7.56 1.00
C ASP A 114 17.12 -8.52 0.67
N GLU A 115 17.47 -9.35 1.66
CA GLU A 115 18.53 -10.35 1.54
C GLU A 115 18.30 -11.33 0.40
N ASP A 116 17.04 -11.71 0.13
CA ASP A 116 16.71 -12.68 -0.91
C ASP A 116 16.97 -12.06 -2.30
N LYS A 117 16.62 -10.78 -2.50
CA LYS A 117 16.99 -10.04 -3.72
C LYS A 117 18.49 -9.94 -3.90
N PHE A 118 19.21 -9.58 -2.84
CA PHE A 118 20.67 -9.44 -2.89
C PHE A 118 21.33 -10.78 -3.24
N LYS A 119 21.02 -11.86 -2.50
CA LYS A 119 21.51 -13.21 -2.77
C LYS A 119 21.22 -13.65 -4.21
N ARG A 120 20.03 -13.34 -4.74
CA ARG A 120 19.68 -13.66 -6.13
C ARG A 120 20.63 -12.98 -7.12
N VAL A 121 20.82 -11.67 -7.01
CA VAL A 121 21.70 -10.91 -7.92
C VAL A 121 23.15 -11.41 -7.79
N ILE A 122 23.68 -11.54 -6.58
CA ILE A 122 25.04 -12.06 -6.36
C ILE A 122 25.23 -13.45 -7.00
N ASN A 123 24.23 -14.33 -6.88
CA ASN A 123 24.27 -15.63 -7.52
C ASN A 123 24.18 -15.59 -9.05
N GLU A 124 23.47 -14.62 -9.64
CA GLU A 124 23.45 -14.40 -11.09
C GLU A 124 24.84 -14.06 -11.61
N TYR A 125 25.58 -13.17 -10.93
CA TYR A 125 26.99 -12.88 -11.22
C TYR A 125 27.85 -14.15 -11.11
N ARG A 126 27.77 -14.88 -9.99
CA ARG A 126 28.55 -16.13 -9.80
C ARG A 126 28.30 -17.11 -10.94
N VAL A 127 27.04 -17.35 -11.31
CA VAL A 127 26.69 -18.28 -12.39
C VAL A 127 27.25 -17.80 -13.73
N GLN A 128 27.19 -16.50 -14.00
CA GLN A 128 27.75 -15.92 -15.21
C GLN A 128 29.28 -16.07 -15.25
N TRP A 129 29.98 -15.75 -14.16
CA TRP A 129 31.42 -15.95 -14.03
C TRP A 129 31.84 -17.41 -14.21
N MET A 130 31.08 -18.36 -13.68
CA MET A 130 31.34 -19.80 -13.89
C MET A 130 31.24 -20.20 -15.37
N ARG A 131 30.32 -19.58 -16.13
CA ARG A 131 30.17 -19.81 -17.57
C ARG A 131 31.32 -19.20 -18.34
N ASP A 132 31.68 -17.95 -18.02
CA ASP A 132 32.73 -17.21 -18.70
C ASP A 132 34.09 -17.86 -18.47
N ALA A 133 34.43 -18.19 -17.21
CA ALA A 133 35.67 -18.89 -16.87
C ALA A 133 35.79 -20.26 -17.55
N LYS A 134 34.65 -20.96 -17.76
CA LYS A 134 34.62 -22.23 -18.51
C LYS A 134 34.84 -22.01 -20.01
N ALA A 135 34.26 -20.96 -20.58
CA ALA A 135 34.34 -20.67 -22.00
C ALA A 135 35.72 -20.15 -22.42
N SER A 136 36.34 -19.32 -21.57
CA SER A 136 37.71 -18.81 -21.75
C SER A 136 38.78 -19.81 -21.33
N ASN A 137 38.41 -20.87 -20.61
CA ASN A 137 39.32 -21.80 -19.94
C ASN A 137 40.31 -21.07 -19.01
N SER A 138 39.84 -20.01 -18.35
CA SER A 138 40.66 -19.18 -17.46
C SER A 138 40.75 -19.71 -16.03
N LEU A 139 39.75 -20.49 -15.60
CA LEU A 139 39.81 -21.28 -14.36
C LEU A 139 39.53 -22.75 -14.61
N ASP A 140 40.26 -23.60 -13.89
CA ASP A 140 40.00 -25.03 -13.85
C ASP A 140 38.82 -25.36 -12.90
N LYS A 141 38.69 -26.63 -12.48
CA LYS A 141 37.62 -27.02 -11.55
C LYS A 141 37.86 -26.49 -10.14
N GLU A 142 39.11 -26.42 -9.69
CA GLU A 142 39.48 -26.00 -8.35
C GLU A 142 39.37 -24.49 -8.20
N GLY A 143 39.93 -23.72 -9.14
CA GLY A 143 39.81 -22.26 -9.13
C GLY A 143 38.37 -21.76 -9.21
N ARG A 144 37.48 -22.47 -9.94
CA ARG A 144 36.04 -22.16 -9.92
C ARG A 144 35.39 -22.43 -8.56
N ARG A 145 35.81 -23.48 -7.86
CA ARG A 145 35.33 -23.77 -6.50
C ARG A 145 35.82 -22.67 -5.54
N GLU A 146 37.09 -22.29 -5.63
CA GLU A 146 37.67 -21.22 -4.82
C GLU A 146 36.98 -19.87 -5.03
N LEU A 147 36.74 -19.47 -6.28
CA LEU A 147 35.96 -18.25 -6.59
C LEU A 147 34.54 -18.33 -6.02
N TRP A 148 33.90 -19.50 -6.13
CA TRP A 148 32.55 -19.70 -5.60
C TRP A 148 32.52 -19.58 -4.07
N GLU A 149 33.47 -20.21 -3.38
CA GLU A 149 33.61 -20.17 -1.92
C GLU A 149 33.99 -18.76 -1.44
N ALA A 150 34.90 -18.07 -2.14
CA ALA A 150 35.27 -16.68 -1.82
C ALA A 150 34.06 -15.74 -1.82
N VAL A 151 33.17 -15.83 -2.82
CA VAL A 151 31.92 -15.04 -2.84
C VAL A 151 30.98 -15.44 -1.70
N GLU A 152 30.91 -16.74 -1.38
CA GLU A 152 30.07 -17.21 -0.27
C GLU A 152 30.55 -16.63 1.05
N ASP A 153 31.84 -16.71 1.34
CA ASP A 153 32.42 -16.35 2.63
C ASP A 153 32.57 -14.83 2.78
N GLU A 154 33.09 -14.14 1.75
CA GLU A 154 33.45 -12.72 1.82
C GLU A 154 32.26 -11.79 1.55
N VAL A 155 31.22 -12.26 0.84
CA VAL A 155 30.08 -11.41 0.45
C VAL A 155 28.77 -11.89 1.08
N ILE A 156 28.40 -13.15 0.85
CA ILE A 156 27.12 -13.67 1.34
C ILE A 156 27.17 -13.90 2.86
N GLY A 157 28.28 -14.40 3.39
CA GLY A 157 28.49 -14.65 4.82
C GLY A 157 28.44 -13.38 5.67
N VAL A 158 28.72 -12.22 5.07
CA VAL A 158 28.66 -10.90 5.75
C VAL A 158 27.22 -10.41 5.94
N LEU A 159 26.21 -11.06 5.35
CA LEU A 159 24.81 -10.65 5.50
C LEU A 159 24.32 -10.69 6.95
N ASP A 160 24.85 -11.61 7.76
CA ASP A 160 24.53 -11.72 9.18
C ASP A 160 24.94 -10.46 9.97
N ASP A 161 25.94 -9.72 9.48
CA ASP A 161 26.41 -8.47 10.07
C ASP A 161 25.63 -7.23 9.60
N GLY A 162 24.78 -7.38 8.56
CA GLY A 162 23.95 -6.31 8.01
C GLY A 162 24.03 -6.18 6.49
N GLY A 163 22.90 -5.84 5.86
CA GLY A 163 22.80 -5.70 4.41
C GLY A 163 23.61 -4.55 3.80
N ASP A 164 23.89 -3.50 4.58
CA ASP A 164 24.82 -2.43 4.20
C ASP A 164 26.26 -2.96 4.14
N ARG A 165 26.69 -3.72 5.15
CA ARG A 165 28.01 -4.36 5.15
C ARG A 165 28.19 -5.35 4.01
N ALA A 166 27.19 -6.18 3.74
CA ALA A 166 27.25 -7.11 2.62
C ALA A 166 27.35 -6.39 1.26
N GLN A 167 26.68 -5.25 1.10
CA GLN A 167 26.83 -4.43 -0.11
C GLN A 167 28.23 -3.80 -0.23
N TYR A 168 28.81 -3.32 0.87
CA TYR A 168 30.20 -2.86 0.86
C TYR A 168 31.19 -3.97 0.55
N ALA A 169 31.00 -5.15 1.15
CA ALA A 169 31.84 -6.31 0.89
C ALA A 169 31.75 -6.75 -0.57
N ALA A 170 30.55 -6.74 -1.17
CA ALA A 170 30.39 -7.02 -2.59
C ALA A 170 31.05 -5.95 -3.48
N TYR A 171 30.98 -4.68 -3.10
CA TYR A 171 31.63 -3.59 -3.83
C TYR A 171 33.16 -3.71 -3.81
N ASP A 172 33.73 -4.09 -2.66
CA ASP A 172 35.19 -4.25 -2.49
C ASP A 172 35.69 -5.62 -2.98
N PHE A 173 34.80 -6.54 -3.33
CA PHE A 173 35.15 -7.89 -3.75
C PHE A 173 35.92 -7.88 -5.07
N HIS A 174 37.09 -8.51 -5.06
CA HIS A 174 37.88 -8.75 -6.25
C HIS A 174 38.60 -10.09 -6.16
N HIS A 175 38.42 -10.95 -7.16
CA HIS A 175 39.12 -12.23 -7.26
C HIS A 175 39.96 -12.26 -8.53
N THR A 176 41.29 -12.34 -8.40
CA THR A 176 42.21 -12.26 -9.54
C THR A 176 42.12 -13.49 -10.44
N ASP A 177 42.11 -13.30 -11.76
CA ASP A 177 42.30 -14.38 -12.73
C ASP A 177 43.80 -14.71 -12.85
N PRO A 178 44.25 -15.91 -12.42
CA PRO A 178 45.65 -16.28 -12.49
C PRO A 178 46.16 -16.46 -13.93
N SER A 179 45.25 -16.60 -14.91
CA SER A 179 45.59 -16.74 -16.33
C SER A 179 45.70 -15.39 -17.07
N ASP A 180 45.24 -14.28 -16.46
CA ASP A 180 45.32 -12.94 -17.06
C ASP A 180 46.60 -12.22 -16.62
N ALA A 181 47.48 -11.90 -17.59
CA ALA A 181 48.75 -11.21 -17.35
C ALA A 181 48.60 -9.78 -16.80
N GLN A 182 47.43 -9.16 -16.97
CA GLN A 182 47.07 -7.86 -16.40
C GLN A 182 46.44 -7.97 -15.01
N ARG A 183 46.31 -9.20 -14.45
CA ARG A 183 45.66 -9.49 -13.17
C ARG A 183 44.23 -8.95 -13.07
N ARG A 184 43.54 -8.86 -14.20
CA ARG A 184 42.09 -8.64 -14.21
C ARG A 184 41.43 -9.86 -13.59
N GLY A 185 40.24 -9.65 -13.05
CA GLY A 185 39.59 -10.65 -12.23
C GLY A 185 38.08 -10.56 -12.30
N TRP A 186 37.44 -11.26 -11.38
CA TRP A 186 36.01 -11.20 -11.16
C TRP A 186 35.70 -10.20 -10.07
N GLN A 187 34.81 -9.28 -10.37
CA GLN A 187 34.30 -8.23 -9.49
C GLN A 187 32.85 -7.94 -9.88
N PHE A 188 32.04 -7.46 -8.93
CA PHE A 188 30.63 -7.16 -9.19
C PHE A 188 30.48 -5.81 -9.91
N ASP A 189 30.82 -5.80 -11.20
CA ASP A 189 30.62 -4.65 -12.08
C ASP A 189 29.16 -4.23 -12.09
N ASP A 190 28.87 -2.94 -11.97
CA ASP A 190 27.52 -2.37 -12.01
C ASP A 190 26.57 -2.82 -10.88
N LEU A 191 27.10 -3.39 -9.79
CA LEU A 191 26.26 -3.81 -8.65
C LEU A 191 25.40 -2.66 -8.08
N PHE A 192 25.91 -1.43 -8.16
CA PHE A 192 25.22 -0.22 -7.70
C PHE A 192 23.97 0.14 -8.54
N GLU A 193 23.80 -0.46 -9.74
CA GLU A 193 22.60 -0.28 -10.55
C GLU A 193 21.41 -1.10 -10.04
N HIS A 194 21.66 -2.09 -9.17
CA HIS A 194 20.63 -2.95 -8.60
C HIS A 194 20.01 -2.34 -7.34
N ASP A 195 18.68 -2.40 -7.23
CA ASP A 195 17.94 -2.04 -6.01
C ASP A 195 17.71 -3.28 -5.13
N PHE A 196 18.43 -3.33 -4.01
CA PHE A 196 18.33 -4.39 -3.00
C PHE A 196 17.31 -4.10 -1.90
N THR A 197 16.43 -3.11 -2.09
CA THR A 197 15.44 -2.75 -1.09
C THR A 197 14.02 -3.14 -1.52
N GLU A 198 13.18 -3.41 -0.53
CA GLU A 198 11.76 -3.72 -0.71
C GLU A 198 10.92 -2.92 0.28
N TYR A 199 9.67 -2.63 -0.07
CA TYR A 199 8.77 -1.92 0.83
C TYR A 199 8.51 -2.72 2.10
N THR A 200 8.60 -2.05 3.26
CA THR A 200 8.35 -2.70 4.54
C THR A 200 6.88 -3.04 4.71
N HIS A 201 6.61 -4.10 5.46
CA HIS A 201 5.23 -4.51 5.76
C HIS A 201 4.41 -3.35 6.36
N SER A 202 4.99 -2.59 7.28
CA SER A 202 4.34 -1.43 7.92
C SER A 202 3.98 -0.33 6.92
N PHE A 203 4.88 -0.02 5.98
CA PHE A 203 4.60 0.98 4.96
C PHE A 203 3.55 0.50 3.95
N LEU A 204 3.63 -0.76 3.50
CA LEU A 204 2.58 -1.38 2.68
C LEU A 204 1.22 -1.29 3.37
N TRP A 205 1.17 -1.63 4.65
CA TRP A 205 -0.05 -1.58 5.45
C TRP A 205 -0.58 -0.15 5.56
N CYS A 206 0.29 0.83 5.85
CA CYS A 206 -0.05 2.25 5.84
C CYS A 206 -0.67 2.68 4.50
N CYS A 207 -0.09 2.31 3.36
CA CYS A 207 -0.65 2.68 2.05
C CYS A 207 -2.05 2.09 1.84
N TYR A 208 -2.26 0.81 2.17
CA TYR A 208 -3.60 0.23 2.10
C TYR A 208 -4.58 0.92 3.06
N ALA A 209 -4.14 1.24 4.29
CA ALA A 209 -4.93 1.95 5.29
C ALA A 209 -5.32 3.36 4.85
N LEU A 210 -4.45 4.07 4.15
CA LEU A 210 -4.76 5.38 3.55
C LEU A 210 -5.85 5.25 2.48
N ALA A 211 -5.68 4.32 1.53
CA ALA A 211 -6.66 4.10 0.48
C ALA A 211 -8.04 3.75 1.06
N TRP A 212 -8.07 2.78 1.97
CA TRP A 212 -9.28 2.29 2.62
C TRP A 212 -9.92 3.32 3.55
N GLY A 213 -9.12 4.00 4.38
CA GLY A 213 -9.60 4.98 5.35
C GLY A 213 -10.24 6.20 4.67
N VAL A 214 -9.63 6.69 3.59
CA VAL A 214 -10.20 7.78 2.79
C VAL A 214 -11.50 7.33 2.10
N GLU A 215 -11.57 6.09 1.60
CA GLU A 215 -12.81 5.55 1.02
C GLU A 215 -13.93 5.45 2.06
N LYS A 216 -13.65 4.92 3.26
CA LYS A 216 -14.63 4.85 4.35
C LYS A 216 -15.13 6.22 4.78
N TYR A 217 -14.24 7.20 4.83
CA TYR A 217 -14.61 8.57 5.10
C TYR A 217 -15.52 9.14 4.00
N ASP A 218 -15.18 8.95 2.72
CA ASP A 218 -15.99 9.42 1.60
C ASP A 218 -17.41 8.80 1.63
N VAL A 219 -17.53 7.51 1.93
CA VAL A 219 -18.83 6.82 2.10
C VAL A 219 -19.63 7.42 3.24
N LEU A 220 -19.01 7.68 4.40
CA LEU A 220 -19.66 8.33 5.53
C LEU A 220 -20.18 9.73 5.17
N LYS A 221 -19.37 10.54 4.47
CA LYS A 221 -19.78 11.89 4.03
C LYS A 221 -20.91 11.83 3.01
N ALA A 222 -20.86 10.92 2.05
CA ALA A 222 -21.94 10.74 1.07
C ALA A 222 -23.25 10.34 1.75
N ALA A 223 -23.21 9.41 2.71
CA ALA A 223 -24.38 8.99 3.49
C ALA A 223 -24.97 10.15 4.32
N ALA A 224 -24.11 10.94 4.97
CA ALA A 224 -24.53 12.10 5.75
C ALA A 224 -25.17 13.18 4.86
N GLU A 225 -24.64 13.44 3.66
CA GLU A 225 -25.22 14.39 2.71
C GLU A 225 -26.56 13.89 2.14
N LEU A 226 -26.71 12.60 1.87
CA LEU A 226 -28.00 12.02 1.48
C LEU A 226 -29.04 12.14 2.59
N ALA A 227 -28.66 11.88 3.84
CA ALA A 227 -29.55 12.03 5.00
C ALA A 227 -30.01 13.49 5.18
N LYS A 228 -29.10 14.47 5.02
CA LYS A 228 -29.43 15.90 5.04
C LYS A 228 -30.41 16.27 3.93
N LYS A 229 -30.20 15.79 2.70
CA LYS A 229 -31.10 16.03 1.56
C LYS A 229 -32.48 15.43 1.79
N ALA A 230 -32.55 14.21 2.34
CA ALA A 230 -33.82 13.56 2.67
C ALA A 230 -34.59 14.33 3.76
N ALA A 231 -33.90 14.84 4.78
CA ALA A 231 -34.51 15.65 5.83
C ALA A 231 -34.97 17.04 5.35
N ALA A 232 -34.37 17.56 4.27
CA ALA A 232 -34.71 18.85 3.67
C ALA A 232 -35.81 18.77 2.58
N ALA A 233 -36.19 17.57 2.16
CA ALA A 233 -37.26 17.39 1.18
C ALA A 233 -38.62 17.74 1.82
N PRO A 234 -39.44 18.63 1.21
CA PRO A 234 -40.76 18.94 1.74
C PRO A 234 -41.62 17.68 1.73
N ALA A 235 -42.36 17.44 2.81
CA ALA A 235 -43.37 16.39 2.85
C ALA A 235 -44.41 16.69 1.77
N GLU A 236 -44.34 16.00 0.62
CA GLU A 236 -45.43 16.01 -0.33
C GLU A 236 -46.66 15.44 0.37
N VAL A 237 -47.60 16.35 0.66
CA VAL A 237 -48.92 16.02 1.19
C VAL A 237 -49.58 15.12 0.16
N LEU A 238 -49.66 13.83 0.45
CA LEU A 238 -50.58 12.91 -0.20
C LEU A 238 -52.01 13.38 0.12
N THR A 239 -52.53 14.33 -0.64
CA THR A 239 -53.97 14.60 -0.69
C THR A 239 -54.61 13.49 -1.51
N THR A 240 -54.88 12.34 -0.89
CA THR A 240 -55.82 11.38 -1.45
C THR A 240 -57.24 11.95 -1.30
N SER A 241 -57.72 12.67 -2.31
CA SER A 241 -59.15 12.93 -2.45
C SER A 241 -59.85 11.64 -2.88
N PRO A 242 -60.89 11.15 -2.18
CA PRO A 242 -61.66 10.00 -2.64
C PRO A 242 -62.53 10.37 -3.85
N PRO A 243 -62.78 9.46 -4.80
CA PRO A 243 -63.69 9.72 -5.90
C PRO A 243 -65.14 9.82 -5.39
N CYS A 244 -65.79 10.93 -5.72
CA CYS A 244 -67.20 11.19 -5.45
C CYS A 244 -68.06 10.19 -6.24
N ALA A 245 -68.71 9.25 -5.54
CA ALA A 245 -69.67 8.33 -6.15
C ALA A 245 -70.98 9.07 -6.43
N ILE A 246 -71.31 9.25 -7.71
CA ILE A 246 -72.61 9.72 -8.17
C ILE A 246 -73.61 8.58 -7.98
N PHE A 247 -74.52 8.72 -7.01
CA PHE A 247 -75.70 7.87 -6.86
C PHE A 247 -76.74 8.27 -7.91
N ALA A 248 -77.01 7.41 -8.89
CA ALA A 248 -78.16 7.51 -9.77
C ALA A 248 -79.34 6.73 -9.15
N ALA A 249 -80.44 7.41 -8.85
CA ALA A 249 -81.69 6.80 -8.37
C ALA A 249 -82.52 6.26 -9.56
N PRO A 250 -83.16 5.09 -9.44
CA PRO A 250 -84.13 4.63 -10.43
C PRO A 250 -85.53 5.24 -10.20
N SER A 251 -86.16 5.67 -11.30
CA SER A 251 -87.52 6.17 -11.35
C SER A 251 -88.55 5.04 -11.24
N SER A 252 -89.39 5.06 -10.21
CA SER A 252 -90.63 4.29 -10.14
C SER A 252 -91.79 5.14 -10.65
N ASN A 253 -92.31 4.80 -11.84
CA ASN A 253 -93.62 5.24 -12.31
C ASN A 253 -94.64 4.19 -11.87
N ASP A 254 -95.54 4.58 -10.97
CA ASP A 254 -96.84 3.94 -10.77
C ASP A 254 -97.91 4.97 -11.12
N GLU A 255 -98.64 4.75 -12.22
CA GLU A 255 -99.97 5.32 -12.36
C GLU A 255 -100.90 4.27 -12.98
N VAL A 256 -101.76 3.74 -12.11
CA VAL A 256 -102.93 2.90 -12.39
C VAL A 256 -104.10 3.80 -12.77
N ARG A 257 -104.91 3.40 -13.75
CA ARG A 257 -106.35 3.73 -13.87
C ARG A 257 -107.05 2.71 -14.80
N PRO A 258 -108.38 2.61 -14.72
CA PRO A 258 -109.16 1.43 -14.29
C PRO A 258 -109.41 0.36 -15.34
#